data_AF-A0A9E3K188-F1
#
_entry.id   AF-A0A9E3K188-F1
#
_cell.length_a   1.000
_cell.length_b   1.000
_cell.length_c   1.000
_cell.angle_alpha   90.00
_cell.angle_beta   90.00
_cell.angle_gamma   90.00
#
_symmetry.space_group_name_H-M   'P 1'
#
loop_
_entity.id
_entity.type
_entity.pdbx_description
1 polymer ?
#
loop_
_entity_poly.entity_id
_entity_poly.type
_entity_poly.pdbx_seq_one_letter_code
_entity_poly.pdbx_strand_id
1 'polypeptide(L)'
;NPLIADVTLQTGGILVVTGKGYGATNFIAMDRTGEVLVDRVIQVEGPTDQLVTIYRGVERESYSCMPVCQRRITLGDGENYFKATMDQAGSLNSQASGSAAAAGRTN
;
A
#
# COMPACT_ATOMS: atom_id res chain seq x y z
N ASN A 1 -0.95 -15.71 -0.66
CA ASN A 1 -2.07 -15.01 0.01
C ASN A 1 -2.22 -13.62 -0.61
N PRO A 2 -3.30 -13.35 -1.39
CA PRO A 2 -3.49 -12.08 -2.10
C PRO A 2 -3.62 -10.84 -1.20
N LEU A 3 -3.90 -11.01 0.11
CA LEU A 3 -3.94 -9.90 1.06
C LEU A 3 -2.53 -9.42 1.46
N ILE A 4 -1.52 -10.29 1.34
CA ILE A 4 -0.11 -9.97 1.67
C ILE A 4 0.61 -9.50 0.41
N ALA A 5 0.58 -10.31 -0.66
CA ALA A 5 1.19 -9.99 -1.94
C ALA A 5 0.32 -10.50 -3.09
N ASP A 6 0.24 -9.71 -4.13
CA ASP A 6 -0.50 -10.00 -5.36
C ASP A 6 0.46 -10.16 -6.53
N VAL A 7 0.13 -11.04 -7.47
CA VAL A 7 1.00 -11.35 -8.60
C VAL A 7 0.22 -11.23 -9.88
N THR A 8 0.75 -10.47 -10.83
CA THR A 8 0.17 -10.33 -12.17
C THR A 8 1.19 -10.73 -13.22
N LEU A 9 0.73 -11.45 -14.25
CA LEU A 9 1.54 -11.79 -15.40
C LEU A 9 1.29 -10.76 -16.50
N GLN A 10 2.33 -10.03 -16.85
CA GLN A 10 2.31 -9.08 -17.96
C GLN A 10 2.70 -9.79 -19.26
N THR A 11 2.33 -9.19 -20.40
CA THR A 11 2.71 -9.70 -21.71
C THR A 11 4.23 -9.84 -21.82
N GLY A 12 4.69 -10.92 -22.46
CA GLY A 12 6.12 -11.23 -22.56
C GLY A 12 6.70 -12.03 -21.39
N GLY A 13 5.85 -12.54 -20.48
CA GLY A 13 6.30 -13.45 -19.41
C GLY A 13 6.86 -12.74 -18.17
N ILE A 14 6.65 -11.43 -18.05
CA ILE A 14 7.10 -10.65 -16.89
C ILE A 14 6.10 -10.83 -15.74
N LEU A 15 6.59 -11.31 -14.60
CA LEU A 15 5.81 -11.40 -13.36
C LEU A 15 6.02 -10.14 -12.54
N VAL A 16 4.94 -9.46 -12.21
CA VAL A 16 4.95 -8.30 -11.30
C VAL A 16 4.34 -8.71 -9.97
N VAL A 17 5.13 -8.60 -8.91
CA VAL A 17 4.70 -8.89 -7.53
C VAL A 17 4.50 -7.57 -6.80
N THR A 18 3.30 -7.35 -6.27
CA THR A 18 2.93 -6.14 -5.56
C THR A 18 2.59 -6.49 -4.12
N GLY A 19 3.36 -5.95 -3.17
CA GLY A 19 3.04 -6.03 -1.74
C GLY A 19 1.78 -5.22 -1.41
N LYS A 20 0.86 -5.81 -0.65
CA LYS A 20 -0.40 -5.17 -0.20
C LYS A 20 -0.48 -5.06 1.32
N GLY A 21 0.01 -6.08 2.03
CA GLY A 21 -0.07 -6.16 3.49
C GLY A 21 1.20 -6.76 4.08
N TYR A 22 1.49 -6.43 5.33
CA TYR A 22 2.67 -6.97 6.02
C TYR A 22 2.53 -8.45 6.30
N GLY A 23 3.66 -9.16 6.17
CA GLY A 23 3.76 -10.57 6.52
C GLY A 23 4.56 -11.37 5.49
N ALA A 24 4.59 -12.68 5.72
CA ALA A 24 5.21 -13.65 4.84
C ALA A 24 4.13 -14.41 4.07
N THR A 25 4.32 -14.61 2.77
CA THR A 25 3.50 -15.53 1.99
C THR A 25 4.35 -16.25 0.97
N ASN A 26 3.95 -17.45 0.54
CA ASN A 26 4.62 -18.18 -0.52
C ASN A 26 4.07 -17.80 -1.90
N PHE A 27 4.96 -17.86 -2.89
CA PHE A 27 4.69 -17.76 -4.31
C PHE A 27 5.10 -19.07 -4.97
N ILE A 28 4.15 -19.73 -5.62
CA ILE A 28 4.36 -20.98 -6.35
C ILE A 28 3.95 -20.75 -7.81
N ALA A 29 4.87 -21.00 -8.73
CA ALA A 29 4.62 -21.00 -10.17
C ALA A 29 4.76 -22.43 -10.70
N MET A 30 3.79 -22.85 -11.53
CA MET A 30 3.77 -24.17 -12.14
C MET A 30 3.66 -24.04 -13.67
N ASP A 31 4.17 -25.05 -14.36
CA ASP A 31 3.99 -25.19 -15.80
C ASP A 31 2.59 -25.78 -16.13
N ARG A 32 2.36 -26.11 -17.41
CA ARG A 32 1.09 -26.72 -17.84
C ARG A 32 0.93 -28.18 -17.43
N THR A 33 2.02 -28.86 -17.07
CA THR A 33 2.00 -30.27 -16.64
C THR A 33 1.82 -30.40 -15.12
N GLY A 34 1.89 -29.29 -14.39
CA GLY A 34 1.78 -29.22 -12.93
C GLY A 34 3.13 -29.29 -12.23
N GLU A 35 4.23 -29.26 -12.97
CA GLU A 35 5.58 -29.19 -12.42
C GLU A 35 5.83 -27.80 -11.82
N VAL A 36 6.32 -27.76 -10.58
CA VAL A 36 6.67 -26.50 -9.90
C VAL A 36 7.96 -25.95 -10.47
N LEU A 37 7.84 -24.81 -11.15
CA LEU A 37 8.98 -24.07 -11.71
C LEU A 37 9.64 -23.17 -10.66
N VAL A 38 8.84 -22.60 -9.75
CA VAL A 38 9.31 -21.68 -8.70
C VAL A 38 8.51 -21.92 -7.43
N ASP A 39 9.20 -22.02 -6.30
CA ASP A 39 8.61 -21.93 -4.96
C ASP A 39 9.49 -21.01 -4.11
N ARG A 40 8.95 -19.86 -3.67
CA ARG A 40 9.68 -18.85 -2.90
C ARG A 40 8.79 -18.23 -1.84
N VAL A 41 9.39 -17.85 -0.71
CA VAL A 41 8.75 -17.02 0.30
C VAL A 41 8.94 -15.55 -0.06
N ILE A 42 7.85 -14.81 -0.05
CA ILE A 42 7.76 -13.36 -0.22
C ILE A 42 7.50 -12.75 1.16
N GLN A 43 8.41 -11.90 1.61
CA GLN A 43 8.27 -11.11 2.82
C GLN A 43 7.92 -9.67 2.41
N VAL A 44 6.79 -9.16 2.90
CA VAL A 44 6.37 -7.77 2.67
C VAL A 44 6.63 -6.97 3.93
N GLU A 45 7.48 -5.96 3.80
CA GLU A 45 7.94 -5.11 4.89
C GLU A 45 7.44 -3.67 4.73
N GLY A 46 7.51 -2.91 5.83
CA GLY A 46 7.24 -1.48 5.81
C GLY A 46 8.31 -0.72 5.03
N PRO A 47 7.95 0.43 4.42
CA PRO A 47 8.95 1.32 3.86
C PRO A 47 9.89 1.79 4.97
N THR A 48 11.19 1.71 4.71
CA THR A 48 12.25 2.03 5.68
C THR A 48 12.80 3.43 5.54
N ASP A 49 12.55 4.10 4.41
CA ASP A 49 13.15 5.41 4.14
C ASP A 49 12.34 6.56 4.76
N GLN A 50 13.06 7.42 5.50
CA GLN A 50 12.59 8.69 6.08
C GLN A 50 11.24 8.60 6.82
N LEU A 51 11.04 7.46 7.50
CA LEU A 51 9.82 7.15 8.24
C LEU A 51 10.10 7.21 9.74
N VAL A 52 9.28 7.96 10.47
CA VAL A 52 9.30 8.02 11.93
C VAL A 52 8.03 7.36 12.44
N THR A 53 8.18 6.40 13.35
CA THR A 53 7.04 5.76 14.04
C THR A 53 7.03 6.21 15.49
N ILE A 54 5.90 6.73 15.95
CA ILE A 54 5.68 7.13 17.34
C ILE A 54 4.70 6.14 17.98
N TYR A 55 5.07 5.61 19.15
CA TYR A 55 4.20 4.77 19.96
C TYR A 55 3.72 5.55 21.19
N ARG A 56 2.40 5.64 21.37
CA ARG A 56 1.73 6.26 22.52
C ARG A 56 0.90 5.19 23.23
N GLY A 57 1.57 4.40 24.07
CA GLY A 57 0.96 3.17 24.61
C GLY A 57 0.79 2.13 23.50
N VAL A 58 -0.45 1.68 23.27
CA VAL A 58 -0.78 0.73 22.19
C VAL A 58 -1.03 1.40 20.84
N GLU A 59 -1.16 2.74 20.82
CA GLU A 59 -1.41 3.49 19.60
C GLU A 59 -0.11 3.76 18.85
N ARG A 60 -0.09 3.40 17.57
CA ARG A 60 1.03 3.66 16.65
C ARG A 60 0.68 4.77 15.69
N GLU A 61 1.59 5.70 15.47
CA GLU A 61 1.46 6.77 14.47
C GLU A 61 2.68 6.78 13.55
N SER A 62 2.46 6.78 12.24
CA SER A 62 3.54 6.80 11.24
C SER A 62 3.65 8.15 10.55
N TYR A 63 4.87 8.66 10.42
CA TYR A 63 5.17 9.96 9.80
C TYR A 63 6.21 9.80 8.70
N SER A 64 6.09 10.60 7.63
CA SER A 64 7.13 10.77 6.63
C SER A 64 7.82 12.12 6.85
N CYS A 65 9.14 12.11 7.08
CA CYS A 65 9.86 13.29 7.55
C CYS A 65 10.90 13.76 6.54
N MET A 66 10.55 14.78 5.75
CA MET A 66 11.37 15.37 4.69
C MET A 66 11.01 16.85 4.46
N PRO A 67 11.76 17.86 4.93
CA PRO A 67 12.49 17.95 6.21
C PRO A 67 11.56 18.15 7.42
N VAL A 68 10.26 18.37 7.19
CA VAL A 68 9.21 18.46 8.20
C VAL A 68 8.40 17.16 8.17
N CYS A 69 8.03 16.65 9.35
CA CYS A 69 7.23 15.43 9.46
C CYS A 69 5.77 15.68 9.08
N GLN A 70 5.29 14.89 8.11
CA GLN A 70 3.89 14.85 7.69
C GLN A 70 3.26 13.52 8.08
N ARG A 71 1.98 13.56 8.44
CA ARG A 71 1.20 12.37 8.77
C ARG A 71 1.12 11.45 7.55
N ARG A 72 1.40 10.18 7.77
CA ARG A 72 1.33 9.12 6.76
C ARG A 72 0.49 7.99 7.30
N ILE A 73 -0.35 7.42 6.45
CA ILE A 73 -1.11 6.22 6.81
C ILE A 73 -0.27 4.98 6.52
N THR A 74 -0.09 4.14 7.53
CA THR A 74 0.59 2.85 7.43
C THR A 74 -0.26 1.76 8.09
N LEU A 75 -0.24 0.55 7.54
CA LEU A 75 -0.98 -0.57 8.13
C LEU A 75 -0.50 -0.82 9.56
N GLY A 76 -1.46 -0.96 10.47
CA GLY A 76 -1.20 -1.10 11.92
C GLY A 76 -0.97 0.22 12.65
N ASP A 77 -1.18 1.37 12.02
CA ASP A 77 -1.37 2.63 12.77
C ASP A 77 -2.68 2.56 13.59
N GLY A 78 -2.71 3.30 14.69
CA GLY A 78 -3.82 3.41 15.62
C GLY A 78 -5.11 3.86 14.95
N GLU A 79 -6.25 3.31 15.39
CA GLU A 79 -7.55 3.47 14.71
C GLU A 79 -7.93 4.94 14.53
N ASN A 80 -7.83 5.72 15.60
CA ASN A 80 -8.17 7.15 15.58
C ASN A 80 -7.26 7.94 14.63
N TYR A 81 -5.96 7.66 14.64
CA TYR A 81 -4.98 8.30 13.77
C TYR A 81 -5.23 7.96 12.29
N PHE A 82 -5.45 6.67 12.02
CA PHE A 82 -5.73 6.14 10.69
C PHE A 82 -6.99 6.74 10.12
N LYS A 83 -8.11 6.67 10.87
CA LYS A 83 -9.42 7.16 10.44
C LYS A 83 -9.39 8.66 10.17
N ALA A 84 -8.86 9.46 11.09
CA ALA A 84 -8.80 10.91 10.90
C ALA A 84 -7.99 11.31 9.66
N THR A 85 -6.85 10.66 9.43
CA THR A 85 -5.99 10.96 8.27
C THR A 85 -6.66 10.50 6.96
N MET A 86 -7.37 9.37 6.97
CA MET A 86 -8.11 8.87 5.81
C MET A 86 -9.30 9.76 5.45
N ASP A 87 -10.05 10.21 6.46
CA ASP A 87 -11.20 11.11 6.27
C ASP A 87 -10.75 12.45 5.65
N GLN A 88 -9.59 12.99 6.08
CA GLN A 88 -8.96 14.16 5.48
C GLN A 88 -8.56 13.93 4.02
N ALA A 89 -7.88 12.82 3.73
CA ALA A 89 -7.49 12.46 2.36
C ALA A 89 -8.70 12.26 1.44
N GLY A 90 -9.77 11.62 1.94
CA GLY A 90 -11.01 11.42 1.22
C GLY A 90 -11.73 12.73 0.89
N SER A 91 -11.76 13.68 1.83
CA SER A 91 -12.30 15.03 1.62
C SER A 91 -11.51 15.80 0.56
N LEU A 92 -10.18 15.74 0.59
CA LEU A 92 -9.34 16.36 -0.45
C LEU A 92 -9.58 15.71 -1.82
N ASN A 93 -9.68 14.39 -1.88
CA ASN A 93 -9.92 13.67 -3.12
C ASN A 93 -11.31 13.96 -3.72
N SER A 94 -12.35 14.10 -2.89
CA SER A 94 -13.69 14.46 -3.36
C SER A 94 -13.74 15.90 -3.91
N GLN A 95 -13.03 16.84 -3.28
CA GLN A 95 -12.89 18.21 -3.79
C GLN A 95 -12.11 18.26 -5.10
N ALA A 96 -11.02 17.49 -5.22
CA ALA A 96 -10.23 17.43 -6.43
C ALA A 96 -11.02 16.83 -7.61
N SER A 97 -11.75 15.74 -7.38
CA SER A 97 -12.59 15.10 -8.40
C SER A 97 -13.84 15.94 -8.75
N GLY A 98 -14.43 16.66 -7.80
CA GLY A 98 -15.51 17.62 -8.04
C GLY A 98 -15.08 18.83 -8.86
N SER A 99 -13.84 19.32 -8.65
CA SER A 99 -13.25 20.44 -9.40
C SER A 99 -12.90 20.05 -10.84
N ALA A 100 -12.45 18.81 -11.08
CA ALA A 100 -12.20 18.29 -12.42
C ALA A 100 -13.50 18.19 -13.28
N ALA A 101 -14.64 17.90 -12.65
CA ALA A 101 -15.94 17.87 -13.32
C ALA A 101 -16.48 19.26 -13.70
N ALA A 102 -16.05 20.32 -13.01
CA ALA A 102 -16.44 21.70 -13.31
C ALA A 102 -15.61 22.30 -14.47
N ALA A 103 -14.31 21.98 -14.54
CA ALA A 103 -13.42 22.46 -15.61
C ALA A 103 -13.73 21.86 -17.00
N GLY A 104 -14.40 20.70 -17.06
CA GLY A 104 -14.83 20.07 -18.32
C GLY A 104 -16.14 20.60 -18.90
N ARG A 105 -16.81 21.56 -18.26
CA ARG A 105 -18.11 22.12 -18.72
C ARG A 105 -18.01 23.51 -19.35
N THR A 106 -16.82 24.07 -19.50
CA THR A 106 -16.59 25.32 -20.23
C THR A 106 -15.90 25.01 -21.55
N ASN A 107 -16.67 24.48 -22.51
CA ASN A 107 -16.35 24.52 -23.94
C ASN A 107 -17.36 25.44 -24.62
#